data_AF-A0A1Y3QFV6-F1
#
_entry.id   AF-A0A1Y3QFV6-F1
#
_cell.length_a   1.000
_cell.length_b   1.000
_cell.length_c   1.000
_cell.angle_alpha   90.00
_cell.angle_beta   90.00
_cell.angle_gamma   90.00
#
_symmetry.space_group_name_H-M   'P 1'
#
loop_
_entity.id
_entity.type
_entity.pdbx_description
1 polymer ?
#
loop_
_entity_poly.entity_id
_entity_poly.type
_entity_poly.pdbx_seq_one_letter_code
_entity_poly.pdbx_strand_id
1 'polypeptide(L)'
;MQAAALILLGLAAGALSGMLGVGGGIIIVPALNQLFHLPMNQAVGTSLLIIIPTAVVGSLTHYARGNLQLPVALLVMIGAVSGGYLGARLVAVIPELVLKRLFALLALYTAIRLWFSR
;
A
#
# COMPACT_ATOMS: atom_id res chain seq x y z
N MET A 1 7.95 -12.49 20.95
CA MET A 1 8.54 -11.16 20.65
C MET A 1 8.14 -10.63 19.27
N GLN A 2 8.02 -11.47 18.24
CA GLN A 2 7.67 -11.01 16.87
C GLN A 2 6.27 -10.41 16.73
N ALA A 3 5.26 -10.94 17.43
CA ALA A 3 3.88 -10.43 17.35
C ALA A 3 3.74 -8.98 17.84
N ALA A 4 4.42 -8.63 18.94
CA ALA A 4 4.41 -7.26 19.47
C ALA A 4 5.04 -6.26 18.49
N ALA A 5 6.13 -6.65 17.81
CA ALA A 5 6.77 -5.82 16.79
C ALA A 5 5.86 -5.60 15.57
N LEU A 6 5.12 -6.63 15.13
CA LEU A 6 4.15 -6.51 14.04
C LEU A 6 2.98 -5.60 14.39
N ILE A 7 2.48 -5.69 15.63
CA ILE A 7 1.40 -4.81 16.12
C ILE A 7 1.87 -3.36 16.15
N LEU A 8 3.06 -3.09 16.70
CA LEU A 8 3.65 -1.75 16.73
C LEU A 8 3.88 -1.19 15.31
N LEU A 9 4.39 -2.02 14.40
CA LEU A 9 4.57 -1.65 13.00
C LEU A 9 3.22 -1.28 12.35
N GLY A 10 2.19 -2.09 12.55
CA GLY A 10 0.85 -1.84 12.03
C GLY A 10 0.24 -0.54 12.56
N LEU A 11 0.37 -0.27 13.87
CA LEU A 11 -0.10 0.96 14.49
C LEU A 11 0.64 2.19 13.95
N ALA A 12 1.98 2.14 13.90
CA ALA A 12 2.79 3.25 13.39
C ALA A 12 2.51 3.51 11.90
N ALA A 13 2.46 2.46 11.10
CA ALA A 13 2.16 2.56 9.67
C ALA A 13 0.74 3.09 9.44
N GLY A 14 -0.25 2.66 10.22
CA GLY A 14 -1.61 3.16 10.16
C GLY A 14 -1.72 4.65 10.48
N ALA A 15 -1.07 5.09 11.56
CA ALA A 15 -1.02 6.51 11.94
C ALA A 15 -0.37 7.37 10.86
N LEU A 16 0.81 6.97 10.37
CA LEU A 16 1.52 7.67 9.30
C LEU A 16 0.72 7.67 7.99
N SER A 17 0.08 6.55 7.65
CA SER A 17 -0.77 6.45 6.47
C SER A 17 -1.99 7.38 6.56
N GLY A 18 -2.62 7.49 7.73
CA GLY A 18 -3.72 8.43 7.96
C GLY A 18 -3.30 9.89 7.89
N MET A 19 -2.11 10.23 8.42
CA MET A 19 -1.58 11.60 8.38
C MET A 19 -1.12 12.03 6.99
N LEU A 20 -0.44 11.13 6.27
CA LEU A 20 0.18 11.45 4.97
C LEU A 20 -0.77 11.17 3.80
N GLY A 21 -1.80 10.34 3.99
CA GLY A 21 -2.73 9.91 2.93
C GLY A 21 -2.11 8.97 1.89
N VAL A 22 -0.90 8.46 2.11
CA VAL A 22 -0.11 7.70 1.11
C VAL A 22 -0.40 6.18 1.13
N GLY A 23 -1.30 5.72 2.01
CA GLY A 23 -1.72 4.30 2.02
C GLY A 23 -0.69 3.33 2.61
N GLY A 24 0.31 3.78 3.40
CA GLY A 24 1.16 2.95 4.26
C GLY A 24 2.14 1.98 3.57
N GLY A 25 1.93 1.62 2.31
CA GLY A 25 2.70 0.61 1.57
C GLY A 25 4.18 0.95 1.40
N ILE A 26 4.52 2.24 1.32
CA ILE A 26 5.91 2.72 1.25
C ILE A 26 6.70 2.33 2.52
N ILE A 27 6.03 2.19 3.66
CA ILE A 27 6.65 1.82 4.94
C ILE A 27 6.50 0.32 5.20
N ILE A 28 5.31 -0.23 4.97
CA ILE A 28 4.97 -1.63 5.31
C ILE A 28 5.74 -2.62 4.45
N VAL A 29 5.84 -2.39 3.13
CA VAL A 29 6.52 -3.33 2.21
C VAL A 29 8.01 -3.49 2.54
N PRO A 30 8.83 -2.43 2.66
CA PRO A 30 10.23 -2.59 3.02
C PRO A 30 10.40 -3.13 4.45
N ALA A 31 9.53 -2.78 5.39
CA ALA A 31 9.58 -3.37 6.74
C ALA A 31 9.36 -4.89 6.71
N LEU A 32 8.35 -5.37 5.98
CA LEU A 32 8.09 -6.81 5.82
C LEU A 32 9.22 -7.54 5.10
N ASN A 33 9.77 -6.96 4.04
CA ASN A 33 10.85 -7.58 3.27
C ASN A 33 12.21 -7.54 4.01
N GLN A 34 12.59 -6.41 4.60
CA GLN A 34 13.93 -6.23 5.19
C GLN A 34 14.00 -6.62 6.66
N LEU A 35 12.95 -6.36 7.44
CA LEU A 35 12.94 -6.63 8.89
C LEU A 35 12.40 -8.03 9.19
N PHE A 36 11.36 -8.45 8.47
CA PHE A 36 10.74 -9.76 8.63
C PHE A 36 11.17 -10.79 7.59
N HIS A 37 12.06 -10.42 6.66
CA HIS A 37 12.65 -11.31 5.66
C HIS A 37 11.61 -12.04 4.80
N LEU A 38 10.43 -11.44 4.61
CA LEU A 38 9.42 -12.00 3.72
C LEU A 38 9.83 -11.81 2.26
N PRO A 39 9.59 -12.83 1.41
CA PRO A 39 9.77 -12.69 -0.03
C PRO A 39 9.00 -11.49 -0.58
N MET A 40 9.55 -10.79 -1.56
CA MET A 40 9.00 -9.52 -2.02
C MET A 40 7.55 -9.61 -2.50
N ASN A 41 7.18 -10.72 -3.15
CA ASN A 41 5.80 -10.98 -3.58
C ASN A 41 4.83 -11.11 -2.39
N GLN A 42 5.25 -11.76 -1.31
CA GLN A 42 4.47 -11.88 -0.08
C GLN A 42 4.40 -10.54 0.65
N ALA A 43 5.51 -9.82 0.77
CA ALA A 43 5.54 -8.50 1.41
C ALA A 43 4.56 -7.52 0.74
N VAL A 44 4.53 -7.48 -0.60
CA VAL A 44 3.57 -6.66 -1.36
C VAL A 44 2.14 -7.13 -1.13
N GLY A 45 1.85 -8.42 -1.23
CA GLY A 45 0.50 -8.97 -1.03
C GLY A 45 -0.03 -8.74 0.39
N THR A 46 0.79 -8.97 1.41
CA THR A 46 0.44 -8.71 2.80
C THR A 46 0.20 -7.23 3.06
N SER A 47 0.98 -6.33 2.45
CA SER A 47 0.75 -4.90 2.60
C SER A 47 -0.62 -4.46 2.06
N LEU A 48 -1.08 -5.04 0.96
CA LEU A 48 -2.41 -4.76 0.40
C LEU A 48 -3.52 -5.17 1.38
N LEU A 49 -3.38 -6.32 2.03
CA LEU A 49 -4.33 -6.74 3.06
C LEU A 49 -4.36 -5.78 4.25
N ILE A 50 -3.19 -5.31 4.70
CA ILE A 50 -3.07 -4.37 5.82
C ILE A 50 -3.75 -3.03 5.50
N ILE A 51 -3.78 -2.61 4.23
CA ILE A 51 -4.38 -1.34 3.81
C ILE A 51 -5.91 -1.36 3.84
N ILE A 52 -6.55 -2.52 3.64
CA ILE A 52 -8.02 -2.66 3.58
C ILE A 52 -8.75 -1.93 4.72
N PRO A 53 -8.47 -2.16 6.02
CA PRO A 53 -9.17 -1.48 7.10
C PRO A 53 -9.01 0.05 7.04
N THR A 54 -7.81 0.55 6.71
CA THR A 54 -7.57 2.00 6.57
C THR A 54 -8.33 2.59 5.40
N ALA A 55 -8.42 1.86 4.28
CA ALA A 55 -9.16 2.28 3.09
C ALA A 55 -10.68 2.30 3.35
N VAL A 56 -11.21 1.34 4.12
CA VAL A 56 -12.61 1.30 4.54
C VAL A 56 -12.94 2.51 5.41
N VAL A 57 -12.13 2.76 6.46
CA VAL A 57 -12.34 3.91 7.36
C VAL A 57 -12.21 5.23 6.60
N GLY A 58 -11.21 5.37 5.74
CA GLY A 58 -11.05 6.54 4.88
C GLY A 58 -12.27 6.77 3.99
N SER A 59 -12.71 5.74 3.28
CA SER A 59 -13.87 5.81 2.37
C SER A 59 -15.16 6.18 3.11
N LEU A 60 -15.43 5.56 4.27
CA LEU A 60 -16.59 5.88 5.10
C LEU A 60 -16.54 7.33 5.61
N THR A 61 -15.37 7.80 6.03
CA THR A 61 -15.19 9.17 6.53
C THR A 61 -15.42 10.20 5.41
N HIS A 62 -14.91 9.93 4.21
CA HIS A 62 -15.13 10.80 3.05
C HIS A 62 -16.58 10.76 2.56
N TYR A 63 -17.25 9.62 2.67
CA TYR A 63 -18.67 9.47 2.36
C TYR A 63 -19.54 10.28 3.33
N ALA A 64 -19.29 10.16 4.64
CA ALA A 64 -20.00 10.91 5.67
C ALA A 64 -19.84 12.43 5.54
N ARG A 65 -18.73 12.90 4.96
CA ARG A 65 -18.46 14.33 4.71
C ARG A 65 -19.05 14.84 3.39
N GLY A 66 -19.75 14.01 2.61
CA GLY A 66 -20.31 14.38 1.30
C GLY A 66 -19.27 14.62 0.20
N ASN A 67 -18.01 14.25 0.43
CA ASN A 67 -16.88 14.50 -0.49
C ASN A 67 -16.70 13.39 -1.54
N LEU A 68 -17.63 12.43 -1.59
CA LEU A 68 -17.46 11.20 -2.36
C LEU A 68 -18.42 11.19 -3.56
N GLN A 69 -17.86 11.36 -4.75
CA GLN A 69 -18.60 11.23 -6.00
C GLN A 69 -18.70 9.74 -6.36
N LEU A 70 -19.83 9.11 -6.01
CA LEU A 70 -20.06 7.66 -6.21
C LEU A 70 -19.75 7.16 -7.63
N PRO A 71 -20.15 7.84 -8.71
CA PRO A 71 -19.85 7.36 -10.07
C PRO A 71 -18.35 7.26 -10.34
N VAL A 72 -17.58 8.27 -9.92
CA VAL A 72 -16.12 8.29 -10.06
C VAL A 72 -15.48 7.22 -9.17
N ALA A 73 -15.95 7.08 -7.94
CA ALA A 73 -15.46 6.07 -7.01
C ALA A 73 -15.65 4.64 -7.55
N LEU A 74 -16.78 4.35 -8.20
CA LEU A 74 -17.04 3.05 -8.83
C LEU A 74 -16.10 2.78 -10.00
N LEU A 75 -15.87 3.77 -10.87
CA LEU A 75 -14.91 3.63 -11.98
C LEU A 75 -13.48 3.37 -11.47
N VAL A 76 -13.07 4.12 -10.45
CA VAL A 76 -11.78 3.93 -9.78
C VAL A 76 -11.69 2.55 -9.13
N MET A 77 -12.76 2.07 -8.48
CA MET A 77 -12.81 0.75 -7.87
C MET A 77 -12.65 -0.36 -8.90
N ILE A 78 -13.35 -0.29 -10.03
CA ILE A 78 -13.22 -1.27 -11.12
C ILE A 78 -11.79 -1.28 -11.67
N GLY A 79 -11.21 -0.10 -11.92
CA GLY A 79 -9.82 0.02 -12.37
C GLY A 79 -8.81 -0.52 -11.35
N ALA A 80 -9.00 -0.22 -10.07
CA ALA A 80 -8.11 -0.68 -9.00
C ALA A 80 -8.21 -2.20 -8.80
N VAL A 81 -9.41 -2.78 -8.81
CA VAL A 81 -9.63 -4.22 -8.66
C VAL A 81 -9.08 -4.98 -9.86
N SER A 82 -9.41 -4.56 -11.08
CA SER A 82 -8.90 -5.21 -12.30
C SER A 82 -7.39 -5.09 -12.43
N GLY A 83 -6.83 -3.90 -12.19
CA GLY A 83 -5.40 -3.65 -12.19
C GLY A 83 -4.67 -4.43 -11.10
N GLY A 84 -5.22 -4.47 -9.88
CA GLY A 84 -4.66 -5.25 -8.77
C GLY A 84 -4.67 -6.76 -9.04
N TYR A 85 -5.75 -7.27 -9.63
CA TYR A 85 -5.87 -8.68 -10.01
C TYR A 85 -4.85 -9.08 -11.09
N LEU A 86 -4.73 -8.28 -12.15
CA LEU A 86 -3.74 -8.49 -13.21
C LEU A 86 -2.31 -8.38 -12.68
N GLY A 87 -2.06 -7.36 -11.84
CA GLY A 87 -0.77 -7.16 -11.18
C GLY A 87 -0.36 -8.33 -10.29
N ALA A 88 -1.31 -8.88 -9.51
CA ALA A 88 -1.05 -10.03 -8.66
C ALA A 88 -0.65 -11.28 -9.47
N ARG A 89 -1.29 -11.51 -10.63
CA ARG A 89 -0.91 -12.61 -11.53
C ARG A 89 0.47 -12.39 -12.17
N LEU A 90 0.78 -11.15 -12.56
CA LEU A 90 2.09 -10.82 -13.14
C LEU A 90 3.23 -10.96 -12.13
N VAL A 91 3.00 -10.57 -10.87
CA VAL A 91 3.99 -10.70 -9.79
C VAL A 91 4.38 -12.16 -9.54
N ALA A 92 3.49 -13.12 -9.79
CA ALA A 92 3.78 -14.54 -9.59
C ALA A 92 4.81 -15.11 -10.59
N VAL A 93 5.01 -14.46 -11.75
CA VAL A 93 5.93 -14.92 -12.80
C VAL A 93 7.20 -14.07 -12.92
N ILE A 94 7.26 -12.94 -12.22
CA ILE A 94 8.40 -12.01 -12.27
C ILE A 94 9.47 -12.44 -11.25
N PRO A 95 10.76 -12.46 -11.62
CA PRO A 95 11.85 -12.74 -10.68
C PRO A 95 11.88 -11.74 -9.51
N GLU A 96 12.16 -12.23 -8.31
CA GLU A 96 12.13 -11.42 -7.07
C GLU A 96 13.05 -10.19 -7.13
N LEU A 97 14.24 -10.32 -7.75
CA LEU A 97 15.17 -9.20 -7.92
C LEU A 97 14.57 -8.09 -8.78
N VAL A 98 13.81 -8.44 -9.83
CA VAL A 98 13.14 -7.47 -10.71
C VAL A 98 12.03 -6.78 -9.93
N LEU A 99 11.22 -7.52 -9.16
CA LEU A 99 10.16 -6.96 -8.34
C LEU A 99 10.69 -5.99 -7.30
N LYS A 100 11.80 -6.34 -6.64
CA LYS A 100 12.49 -5.47 -5.68
C LYS A 100 12.99 -4.18 -6.31
N ARG A 101 13.60 -4.27 -7.51
CA ARG A 101 14.05 -3.08 -8.26
C ARG A 101 12.89 -2.20 -8.69
N LEU A 102 11.81 -2.78 -9.22
CA LEU A 102 10.61 -2.04 -9.62
C LEU A 102 9.99 -1.28 -8.44
N PHE A 103 9.86 -1.95 -7.30
CA PHE A 103 9.35 -1.30 -6.09
C PHE A 103 10.28 -0.19 -5.60
N ALA A 104 11.61 -0.42 -5.59
CA ALA A 104 12.57 0.60 -5.19
C ALA A 104 12.52 1.84 -6.11
N LEU A 105 12.40 1.64 -7.42
CA LEU A 105 12.22 2.73 -8.38
C LEU A 105 10.91 3.49 -8.16
N LEU A 106 9.81 2.77 -7.92
CA LEU A 106 8.52 3.38 -7.60
C LEU A 106 8.59 4.21 -6.31
N ALA A 107 9.19 3.66 -5.25
CA ALA A 107 9.36 4.32 -3.97
C ALA A 107 10.27 5.56 -4.08
N LEU A 108 11.33 5.48 -4.89
CA LEU A 108 12.19 6.63 -5.16
C LEU A 108 11.44 7.71 -5.94
N TYR A 109 10.66 7.31 -6.95
CA TYR A 109 9.82 8.23 -7.71
C TYR A 109 8.79 8.93 -6.82
N THR A 110 8.09 8.20 -5.93
CA THR A 110 7.11 8.82 -5.02
C THR A 110 7.79 9.75 -4.02
N ALA A 111 8.97 9.38 -3.50
CA ALA A 111 9.75 10.24 -2.61
C ALA A 111 10.17 11.55 -3.32
N ILE A 112 10.68 11.45 -4.54
CA ILE A 112 11.06 12.61 -5.36
C ILE A 112 9.84 13.48 -5.65
N ARG A 113 8.73 12.88 -6.11
CA ARG A 113 7.50 13.63 -6.41
C ARG A 113 6.98 14.37 -5.18
N LEU A 114 7.00 13.74 -4.00
CA LEU A 114 6.58 14.37 -2.76
C LEU A 114 7.50 15.53 -2.36
N TRP A 115 8.81 15.39 -2.58
CA TRP A 115 9.79 16.45 -2.31
C TRP A 115 9.58 17.68 -3.20
N PHE A 116 9.31 17.47 -4.49
CA PHE A 116 9.05 18.57 -5.44
C PHE A 116 7.61 19.09 -5.42
N SER A 117 6.67 18.37 -4.79
CA SER A 117 5.28 18.81 -4.62
C SER A 117 5.09 19.82 -3.48
N ARG A 118 6.17 20.50 -3.05
CA ARG A 118 6.09 21.68 -2.18
C ARG A 118 5.74 22.93 -2.98
#